data_AF-Q97EX3-F1
#
_entry.id   AF-Q97EX3-F1
#
_cell.length_a   1.000
_cell.length_b   1.000
_cell.length_c   1.000
_cell.angle_alpha   90.00
_cell.angle_beta   90.00
_cell.angle_gamma   90.00
#
_symmetry.space_group_name_H-M   'P 1'
#
loop_
_entity.id
_entity.type
_entity.pdbx_description
1 polymer ?
#
loop_
_entity_poly.entity_id
_entity_poly.type
_entity_poly.pdbx_seq_one_letter_code
_entity_poly.pdbx_strand_id
1 'polypeptide(L)'
;MKHRRLLGFFLISIMIFSMITFTGCQSIGDSVSKVKVKLGFKNKDFEYIRQGKISKIVIQSTRDNGFRFVVTDANVINEIYDMLSTGKPAKSKSSLRPDYTFQLYKNDKKVYAVFNYVAGIDKKSGGNFYSGNKSYIVSNRIDSDIIKNFWEIDGTRTLVDFDQVYYKMALNAINKYITYSKNSNIGVEIDNDVEAAKFISSTDLEDFKKELPSGVSVIESTEDDSNKDVTLNLNTEGYDQKVYKCVATFYNKKTMEQKKYYMIGKYNKDYWNISVQENKPSDF
;
A
#
# COMPACT_ATOMS: atom_id res chain seq x y z
N MET A 1 35.45 49.35 -32.12
CA MET A 1 34.88 49.56 -30.76
C MET A 1 33.70 48.62 -30.42
N LYS A 2 32.78 48.31 -31.34
CA LYS A 2 31.64 47.38 -31.11
C LYS A 2 32.06 45.92 -30.81
N HIS A 3 33.06 45.36 -31.50
CA HIS A 3 33.51 43.98 -31.27
C HIS A 3 34.16 43.75 -29.89
N ARG A 4 34.88 44.73 -29.35
CA ARG A 4 35.46 44.65 -27.99
C ARG A 4 34.39 44.61 -26.90
N ARG A 5 33.26 45.30 -27.10
CA ARG A 5 32.11 45.26 -26.18
C ARG A 5 31.38 43.92 -26.26
N LEU A 6 31.16 43.37 -27.46
CA LEU A 6 30.55 42.04 -27.63
C LEU A 6 31.42 40.91 -27.04
N LEU A 7 32.74 40.96 -27.23
CA LEU A 7 33.65 39.98 -26.65
C LEU A 7 33.64 40.02 -25.11
N GLY A 8 33.55 41.22 -24.53
CA GLY A 8 33.38 41.41 -23.09
C GLY A 8 32.06 40.82 -22.57
N PHE A 9 30.94 41.06 -23.26
CA PHE A 9 29.65 40.46 -22.90
C PHE A 9 29.65 38.92 -23.03
N PHE A 10 30.31 38.39 -24.06
CA PHE A 10 30.44 36.95 -24.27
C PHE A 10 31.31 36.28 -23.18
N LEU A 11 32.43 36.91 -22.81
CA LEU A 11 33.30 36.43 -21.73
C LEU A 11 32.61 36.51 -20.36
N ILE A 12 31.86 37.57 -20.07
CA ILE A 12 31.06 37.68 -18.83
C ILE A 12 29.96 36.61 -18.81
N SER A 13 29.31 36.34 -19.93
CA SER A 13 28.30 35.28 -20.05
C SER A 13 28.89 33.89 -19.80
N ILE A 14 30.09 33.60 -20.33
CA ILE A 14 30.80 32.32 -20.09
C ILE A 14 31.24 32.23 -18.63
N MET A 15 31.70 33.32 -18.03
CA MET A 15 32.13 33.34 -16.63
C MET A 15 30.94 33.10 -15.68
N ILE A 16 29.77 33.71 -15.95
CA ILE A 16 28.53 33.45 -15.21
C ILE A 16 28.06 31.99 -15.41
N PHE A 17 28.16 31.45 -16.63
CA PHE A 17 27.78 30.06 -16.91
C PHE A 17 28.72 29.05 -16.23
N SER A 18 30.02 29.37 -16.13
CA SER A 18 31.03 28.54 -15.47
C SER A 18 30.93 28.55 -13.93
N MET A 19 30.33 29.59 -13.33
CA MET A 19 30.02 29.61 -11.90
C MET A 19 28.85 28.68 -11.54
N ILE A 20 27.98 28.34 -12.50
CA ILE A 20 26.87 27.41 -12.29
C ILE A 20 27.35 25.95 -12.34
N THR A 21 28.50 25.68 -12.97
CA THR A 21 29.03 24.31 -13.14
C THR A 21 29.91 23.82 -11.99
N PHE A 22 30.21 24.67 -10.98
CA PHE A 22 31.11 24.32 -9.87
C PHE A 22 30.44 24.09 -8.51
N THR A 23 29.12 24.10 -8.46
CA THR A 23 28.37 23.70 -7.27
C THR A 23 27.79 22.31 -7.53
N GLY A 24 28.31 21.28 -6.84
CA GLY A 24 27.98 19.88 -7.07
C GLY A 24 26.47 19.65 -7.15
N CYS A 25 26.03 18.69 -7.97
CA CYS A 25 24.62 18.43 -8.29
C CYS A 25 23.65 18.43 -7.09
N GLN A 26 24.12 18.15 -5.86
CA GLN A 26 23.33 18.25 -4.63
C GLN A 26 22.87 19.68 -4.28
N SER A 27 23.72 20.71 -4.40
CA SER A 27 23.36 22.08 -3.98
C SER A 27 22.41 22.78 -4.96
N ILE A 28 22.47 22.43 -6.25
CA ILE A 28 21.54 22.93 -7.27
C ILE A 28 20.15 22.31 -7.04
N GLY A 29 20.09 20.99 -6.79
CA GLY A 29 18.84 20.32 -6.42
C GLY A 29 18.17 20.93 -5.19
N ASP A 30 18.96 21.25 -4.16
CA ASP A 30 18.48 21.90 -2.94
C ASP A 30 18.00 23.34 -3.11
N SER A 31 18.63 24.08 -4.03
CA SER A 31 18.24 25.46 -4.36
C SER A 31 16.95 25.47 -5.17
N VAL A 32 16.82 24.56 -6.15
CA VAL A 32 15.61 24.37 -6.94
C VAL A 32 14.43 23.89 -6.08
N SER A 33 14.66 22.98 -5.12
CA SER A 33 13.62 22.53 -4.19
C SER A 33 13.11 23.66 -3.29
N LYS A 34 14.01 24.48 -2.73
CA LYS A 34 13.66 25.69 -1.95
C LYS A 34 12.84 26.69 -2.76
N VAL A 35 13.20 26.89 -4.03
CA VAL A 35 12.44 27.76 -4.94
C VAL A 35 11.04 27.18 -5.20
N LYS A 36 10.90 25.87 -5.45
CA LYS A 36 9.59 25.22 -5.64
C LYS A 36 8.68 25.34 -4.41
N VAL A 37 9.25 25.22 -3.20
CA VAL A 37 8.52 25.44 -1.93
C VAL A 37 8.10 26.91 -1.78
N LYS A 38 8.97 27.86 -2.17
CA LYS A 38 8.67 29.30 -2.12
C LYS A 38 7.60 29.71 -3.13
N LEU A 39 7.55 29.05 -4.28
CA LEU A 39 6.58 29.26 -5.35
C LEU A 39 5.27 28.46 -5.16
N GLY A 40 5.13 27.68 -4.07
CA GLY A 40 3.90 26.95 -3.75
C GLY A 40 3.70 25.63 -4.50
N PHE A 41 4.68 25.18 -5.30
CA PHE A 41 4.64 23.88 -5.98
C PHE A 41 4.90 22.69 -5.05
N LYS A 42 5.50 22.96 -3.87
CA LYS A 42 5.70 21.99 -2.80
C LYS A 42 5.10 22.54 -1.50
N ASN A 43 4.45 21.67 -0.73
CA ASN A 43 4.00 22.04 0.61
C ASN A 43 5.21 22.17 1.57
N LYS A 44 5.06 22.98 2.62
CA LYS A 44 6.11 23.22 3.62
C LYS A 44 6.04 22.26 4.81
N ASP A 45 5.01 21.42 4.85
CA ASP A 45 4.64 20.66 6.05
C ASP A 45 5.62 19.52 6.35
N PHE A 46 6.47 19.14 5.39
CA PHE A 46 7.47 18.08 5.53
C PHE A 46 8.91 18.58 5.51
N GLU A 47 9.17 19.90 5.53
CA GLU A 47 10.54 20.46 5.47
C GLU A 47 11.45 19.98 6.61
N TYR A 48 10.88 19.57 7.75
CA TYR A 48 11.65 19.04 8.87
C TYR A 48 12.41 17.75 8.49
N ILE A 49 11.94 16.97 7.51
CA ILE A 49 12.64 15.78 7.03
C ILE A 49 13.95 16.20 6.37
N ARG A 50 13.88 17.11 5.40
CA ARG A 50 15.06 17.66 4.69
C ARG A 50 16.01 18.44 5.62
N GLN A 51 15.50 19.06 6.67
CA GLN A 51 16.31 19.72 7.70
C GLN A 51 17.11 18.73 8.58
N GLY A 52 17.08 17.43 8.29
CA GLY A 52 17.79 16.41 9.06
C GLY A 52 17.18 16.15 10.43
N LYS A 53 15.93 16.57 10.67
CA LYS A 53 15.26 16.32 11.96
C LYS A 53 14.70 14.91 12.06
N ILE A 54 14.71 14.14 10.98
CA ILE A 54 14.28 12.75 10.93
C ILE A 54 15.47 11.87 10.62
N SER A 55 15.76 10.91 11.50
CA SER A 55 16.87 9.96 11.36
C SER A 55 16.40 8.58 10.90
N LYS A 56 15.11 8.30 11.02
CA LYS A 56 14.51 6.99 10.76
C LYS A 56 13.04 7.14 10.41
N ILE A 57 12.58 6.39 9.43
CA ILE A 57 11.15 6.24 9.12
C ILE A 57 10.79 4.77 9.28
N VAL A 58 9.76 4.48 10.06
CA VAL A 58 9.19 3.13 10.17
C VAL A 58 7.89 3.10 9.40
N ILE A 59 7.78 2.18 8.45
CA ILE A 59 6.55 1.93 7.68
C ILE A 59 6.02 0.58 8.13
N GLN A 60 4.80 0.54 8.66
CA GLN A 60 4.21 -0.64 9.29
C GLN A 60 2.85 -0.92 8.66
N SER A 61 2.61 -2.15 8.19
CA SER A 61 1.27 -2.55 7.78
C SER A 61 0.30 -2.50 8.97
N THR A 62 -0.91 -2.04 8.74
CA THR A 62 -1.99 -1.98 9.72
C THR A 62 -2.76 -3.30 9.83
N ARG A 63 -2.52 -4.23 8.91
CA ARG A 63 -3.13 -5.57 8.87
C ARG A 63 -2.17 -6.65 9.33
N ASP A 64 -0.87 -6.47 9.07
CA ASP A 64 0.19 -7.37 9.51
C ASP A 64 1.25 -6.59 10.30
N ASN A 65 1.27 -6.76 11.62
CA ASN A 65 2.26 -6.13 12.49
C ASN A 65 3.68 -6.69 12.30
N GLY A 66 3.83 -7.90 11.74
CA GLY A 66 5.12 -8.47 11.34
C GLY A 66 5.68 -7.80 10.09
N PHE A 67 4.83 -7.24 9.24
CA PHE A 67 5.22 -6.59 7.99
C PHE A 67 5.63 -5.13 8.20
N ARG A 68 6.92 -4.93 8.47
CA ARG A 68 7.51 -3.66 8.92
C ARG A 68 8.81 -3.34 8.21
N PHE A 69 8.95 -2.09 7.80
CA PHE A 69 10.17 -1.55 7.20
C PHE A 69 10.78 -0.46 8.05
N VAL A 70 12.10 -0.52 8.18
CA VAL A 70 12.87 0.48 8.92
C VAL A 70 13.82 1.15 7.95
N VAL A 71 13.54 2.41 7.63
CA VAL A 71 14.33 3.21 6.70
C VAL A 71 15.25 4.11 7.50
N THR A 72 16.56 3.85 7.41
CA THR A 72 17.62 4.70 7.99
C THR A 72 18.54 5.29 6.93
N ASP A 73 18.47 4.80 5.68
CA ASP A 73 19.24 5.36 4.56
C ASP A 73 18.75 6.78 4.23
N ALA A 74 19.68 7.73 4.23
CA ALA A 74 19.38 9.14 4.04
C ALA A 74 18.85 9.45 2.62
N ASN A 75 19.25 8.70 1.59
CA ASN A 75 18.76 8.89 0.23
C ASN A 75 17.30 8.46 0.14
N VAL A 76 16.95 7.29 0.70
CA VAL A 76 15.56 6.81 0.72
C VAL A 76 14.66 7.74 1.55
N ILE A 77 15.14 8.25 2.69
CA ILE A 77 14.42 9.26 3.48
C ILE A 77 14.18 10.54 2.67
N ASN A 78 15.16 10.98 1.87
CA ASN A 78 15.02 12.16 1.01
C ASN A 78 14.05 11.91 -0.14
N GLU A 79 14.01 10.71 -0.73
CA GLU A 79 13.02 10.34 -1.74
C GLU A 79 11.60 10.36 -1.18
N ILE A 80 11.39 9.82 0.03
CA ILE A 80 10.12 9.91 0.74
C ILE A 80 9.75 11.38 0.96
N TYR A 81 10.68 12.25 1.39
CA TYR A 81 10.43 13.69 1.49
C TYR A 81 10.03 14.31 0.15
N ASP A 82 10.67 13.95 -0.95
CA ASP A 82 10.34 14.48 -2.27
C ASP A 82 8.91 14.10 -2.69
N MET A 83 8.50 12.86 -2.42
CA MET A 83 7.12 12.42 -2.64
C MET A 83 6.14 13.21 -1.76
N LEU A 84 6.37 13.28 -0.45
CA LEU A 84 5.50 13.96 0.51
C LEU A 84 5.41 15.47 0.28
N SER A 85 6.52 16.12 -0.06
CA SER A 85 6.57 17.57 -0.30
C SER A 85 5.81 18.00 -1.55
N THR A 86 5.59 17.10 -2.52
CA THR A 86 4.69 17.34 -3.66
C THR A 86 3.21 17.05 -3.36
N GLY A 87 2.93 16.48 -2.19
CA GLY A 87 1.58 16.17 -1.74
C GLY A 87 0.71 17.43 -1.66
N LYS A 88 -0.52 17.33 -2.17
CA LYS A 88 -1.48 18.43 -2.16
C LYS A 88 -2.35 18.35 -0.91
N PRO A 89 -2.51 19.42 -0.11
CA PRO A 89 -3.44 19.42 1.00
C PRO A 89 -4.86 19.04 0.54
N ALA A 90 -5.51 18.17 1.30
CA ALA A 90 -6.87 17.71 1.06
C ALA A 90 -7.79 18.25 2.15
N LYS A 91 -9.06 18.51 1.78
CA LYS A 91 -10.08 18.99 2.73
C LYS A 91 -10.49 17.92 3.74
N SER A 92 -10.46 16.66 3.34
CA SER A 92 -10.78 15.49 4.15
C SER A 92 -9.76 14.38 3.94
N LYS A 93 -9.67 13.46 4.89
CA LYS A 93 -8.96 12.19 4.72
C LYS A 93 -9.84 11.19 3.96
N SER A 94 -9.22 10.14 3.42
CA SER A 94 -9.93 8.96 2.93
C SER A 94 -10.84 8.37 4.01
N SER A 95 -11.98 7.82 3.59
CA SER A 95 -12.87 7.02 4.44
C SER A 95 -12.38 5.58 4.60
N LEU A 96 -11.42 5.14 3.79
CA LEU A 96 -10.89 3.79 3.85
C LEU A 96 -9.99 3.61 5.07
N ARG A 97 -9.92 2.37 5.57
CA ARG A 97 -8.93 1.98 6.57
C ARG A 97 -7.52 2.25 6.02
N PRO A 98 -6.58 2.76 6.83
CA PRO A 98 -5.20 2.90 6.38
C PRO A 98 -4.57 1.53 6.15
N ASP A 99 -3.71 1.42 5.15
CA ASP A 99 -2.91 0.22 4.85
C ASP A 99 -1.59 0.22 5.61
N TYR A 100 -1.01 1.41 5.78
CA TYR A 100 0.28 1.58 6.44
C TYR A 100 0.26 2.74 7.44
N THR A 101 1.10 2.65 8.46
CA THR A 101 1.48 3.79 9.30
C THR A 101 2.94 4.15 9.06
N PHE A 102 3.19 5.45 8.92
CA PHE A 102 4.51 6.06 8.78
C PHE A 102 4.85 6.74 10.10
N GLN A 103 5.82 6.19 10.82
CA GLN A 103 6.34 6.78 12.04
C GLN A 103 7.69 7.43 11.75
N LEU A 104 7.74 8.75 11.82
CA LEU A 104 8.93 9.55 11.52
C LEU A 104 9.65 9.81 12.83
N TYR A 105 10.88 9.35 12.98
CA TYR A 105 11.65 9.41 14.22
C TYR A 105 12.72 10.51 14.17
N LYS A 106 12.83 11.30 15.25
CA LYS A 106 13.94 12.25 15.45
C LYS A 106 15.28 11.56 15.70
N ASN A 107 15.20 10.46 16.43
CA ASN A 107 16.27 9.55 16.84
C ASN A 107 15.62 8.22 17.21
N ASP A 108 16.40 7.23 17.64
CA ASP A 108 15.87 5.89 17.86
C ASP A 108 14.71 5.75 18.83
N LYS A 109 14.53 6.72 19.74
CA LYS A 109 13.54 6.66 20.83
C LYS A 109 12.39 7.64 20.67
N LYS A 110 12.53 8.70 19.87
CA LYS A 110 11.56 9.80 19.83
C LYS A 110 10.87 9.92 18.49
N VAL A 111 9.58 9.55 18.46
CA VAL A 111 8.70 9.80 17.32
C VAL A 111 8.45 11.31 17.18
N TYR A 112 8.67 11.83 15.97
CA TYR A 112 8.35 13.19 15.56
C TYR A 112 6.86 13.30 15.19
N ALA A 113 6.38 12.38 14.34
CA ALA A 113 5.01 12.35 13.85
C ALA A 113 4.65 10.94 13.38
N VAL A 114 3.35 10.64 13.40
CA VAL A 114 2.77 9.41 12.84
C VAL A 114 1.74 9.80 11.80
N PHE A 115 1.84 9.24 10.61
CA PHE A 115 0.86 9.42 9.54
C PHE A 115 0.28 8.07 9.15
N ASN A 116 -0.99 8.08 8.81
CA ASN A 116 -1.68 6.99 8.17
C ASN A 116 -1.58 7.15 6.65
N TYR A 117 -1.48 6.03 5.95
CA TYR A 117 -1.39 5.97 4.50
C TYR A 117 -2.33 4.93 3.93
N VAL A 118 -3.04 5.28 2.85
CA VAL A 118 -3.88 4.36 2.06
C VAL A 118 -3.27 4.25 0.66
N ALA A 119 -2.92 3.03 0.27
CA ALA A 119 -2.31 2.71 -1.02
C ALA A 119 -3.36 2.68 -2.13
N GLY A 120 -2.94 2.95 -3.38
CA GLY A 120 -3.78 2.77 -4.56
C GLY A 120 -4.90 3.80 -4.77
N ILE A 121 -5.11 4.74 -3.84
CA ILE A 121 -6.12 5.79 -3.98
C ILE A 121 -5.74 6.83 -5.05
N ASP A 122 -6.68 7.16 -5.93
CA ASP A 122 -6.56 8.30 -6.85
C ASP A 122 -6.95 9.64 -6.19
N LYS A 123 -6.70 10.76 -6.89
CA LYS A 123 -6.86 12.12 -6.35
C LYS A 123 -8.32 12.47 -5.94
N LYS A 124 -9.32 11.63 -6.20
CA LYS A 124 -10.74 11.94 -5.96
C LYS A 124 -11.29 11.40 -4.63
N SER A 125 -10.61 10.46 -3.96
CA SER A 125 -11.14 9.77 -2.76
C SER A 125 -10.73 10.40 -1.41
N GLY A 126 -10.35 11.69 -1.41
CA GLY A 126 -9.81 12.38 -0.24
C GLY A 126 -8.29 12.21 -0.10
N GLY A 127 -7.71 12.75 0.97
CA GLY A 127 -6.27 12.62 1.21
C GLY A 127 -5.91 11.22 1.69
N ASN A 128 -4.97 10.60 0.97
CA ASN A 128 -4.47 9.25 1.23
C ASN A 128 -3.29 9.22 2.22
N PHE A 129 -2.74 10.38 2.62
CA PHE A 129 -1.71 10.47 3.66
C PHE A 129 -2.11 11.51 4.72
N TYR A 130 -2.31 11.09 5.97
CA TYR A 130 -2.95 11.97 6.96
C TYR A 130 -2.54 11.70 8.41
N SER A 131 -2.63 12.74 9.24
CA SER A 131 -2.40 12.70 10.68
C SER A 131 -3.31 13.71 11.38
N GLY A 132 -4.27 13.23 12.17
CA GLY A 132 -5.29 14.09 12.78
C GLY A 132 -6.02 14.92 11.73
N ASN A 133 -5.95 16.24 11.84
CA ASN A 133 -6.60 17.20 10.93
C ASN A 133 -5.78 17.51 9.66
N LYS A 134 -4.55 17.01 9.56
CA LYS A 134 -3.71 17.20 8.36
C LYS A 134 -3.95 16.05 7.39
N SER A 135 -4.29 16.38 6.16
CA SER A 135 -4.58 15.41 5.10
C SER A 135 -3.96 15.86 3.79
N TYR A 136 -3.36 14.92 3.07
CA TYR A 136 -2.65 15.18 1.82
C TYR A 136 -2.99 14.10 0.79
N ILE A 137 -3.07 14.51 -0.46
CA ILE A 137 -3.04 13.62 -1.62
C ILE A 137 -1.59 13.50 -2.06
N VAL A 138 -0.98 12.35 -1.80
CA VAL A 138 0.38 11.99 -2.21
C VAL A 138 0.34 11.00 -3.37
N SER A 139 1.41 10.94 -4.14
CA SER A 139 1.49 10.09 -5.34
C SER A 139 1.70 8.62 -4.99
N ASN A 140 1.11 7.72 -5.78
CA ASN A 140 1.29 6.26 -5.76
C ASN A 140 2.74 5.82 -6.05
N ARG A 141 3.66 6.75 -6.28
CA ARG A 141 5.11 6.49 -6.23
C ARG A 141 5.56 5.95 -4.88
N ILE A 142 4.86 6.27 -3.79
CA ILE A 142 5.13 5.63 -2.49
C ILE A 142 4.82 4.12 -2.58
N ASP A 143 3.74 3.73 -3.27
CA ASP A 143 3.39 2.31 -3.47
C ASP A 143 4.44 1.58 -4.33
N SER A 144 4.82 2.19 -5.45
CA SER A 144 5.65 1.56 -6.49
C SER A 144 7.16 1.69 -6.27
N ASP A 145 7.65 2.80 -5.74
CA ASP A 145 9.09 3.07 -5.56
C ASP A 145 9.56 2.73 -4.13
N ILE A 146 8.67 2.71 -3.14
CA ILE A 146 9.06 2.49 -1.73
C ILE A 146 8.52 1.15 -1.22
N ILE A 147 7.20 0.97 -1.22
CA ILE A 147 6.58 -0.22 -0.64
C ILE A 147 6.97 -1.46 -1.44
N LYS A 148 6.80 -1.45 -2.78
CA LYS A 148 7.18 -2.57 -3.65
C LYS A 148 8.63 -3.03 -3.47
N ASN A 149 9.57 -2.10 -3.39
CA ASN A 149 10.98 -2.43 -3.19
C ASN A 149 11.21 -3.17 -1.88
N PHE A 150 10.42 -2.89 -0.84
CA PHE A 150 10.54 -3.65 0.40
C PHE A 150 9.98 -5.07 0.31
N TRP A 151 8.93 -5.30 -0.48
CA TRP A 151 8.46 -6.66 -0.79
C TRP A 151 9.56 -7.49 -1.48
N GLU A 152 10.30 -6.89 -2.40
CA GLU A 152 11.40 -7.55 -3.11
C GLU A 152 12.56 -7.91 -2.16
N ILE A 153 12.87 -7.03 -1.19
CA ILE A 153 13.93 -7.23 -0.20
C ILE A 153 13.56 -8.31 0.83
N ASP A 154 12.29 -8.41 1.23
CA ASP A 154 11.79 -9.46 2.15
C ASP A 154 11.88 -10.88 1.56
N GLY A 155 12.32 -11.03 0.30
CA GLY A 155 12.50 -12.33 -0.35
C GLY A 155 11.18 -13.02 -0.70
N THR A 156 10.04 -12.43 -0.32
CA THR A 156 8.71 -12.83 -0.74
C THR A 156 8.50 -12.32 -2.16
N ARG A 157 8.97 -13.12 -3.14
CA ARG A 157 8.70 -12.86 -4.56
C ARG A 157 7.22 -12.57 -4.72
N THR A 158 6.87 -11.32 -5.01
CA THR A 158 5.48 -10.84 -4.97
C THR A 158 4.61 -11.79 -5.79
N LEU A 159 3.56 -12.31 -5.15
CA LEU A 159 2.50 -13.02 -5.84
C LEU A 159 2.05 -12.20 -7.03
N VAL A 160 2.08 -12.79 -8.22
CA VAL A 160 1.62 -12.11 -9.42
C VAL A 160 0.11 -11.90 -9.27
N ASP A 161 -0.34 -10.65 -9.32
CA ASP A 161 -1.76 -10.30 -9.30
C ASP A 161 -2.53 -10.95 -8.13
N PHE A 162 -2.10 -10.67 -6.89
CA PHE A 162 -2.69 -11.23 -5.67
C PHE A 162 -4.22 -11.09 -5.61
N ASP A 163 -4.72 -9.91 -5.98
CA ASP A 163 -6.15 -9.59 -6.06
C ASP A 163 -6.89 -10.57 -7.00
N GLN A 164 -6.27 -10.93 -8.12
CA GLN A 164 -6.83 -11.83 -9.13
C GLN A 164 -6.87 -13.30 -8.70
N VAL A 165 -6.18 -13.69 -7.63
CA VAL A 165 -6.20 -15.06 -7.09
C VAL A 165 -6.96 -15.16 -5.79
N TYR A 166 -6.65 -14.31 -4.80
CA TYR A 166 -7.19 -14.41 -3.45
C TYR A 166 -8.68 -14.10 -3.39
N TYR A 167 -9.09 -12.94 -3.91
CA TYR A 167 -10.51 -12.55 -3.90
C TYR A 167 -11.36 -13.42 -4.82
N LYS A 168 -10.82 -13.84 -5.97
CA LYS A 168 -11.52 -14.80 -6.85
C LYS A 168 -11.70 -16.17 -6.21
N MET A 169 -10.71 -16.66 -5.46
CA MET A 169 -10.85 -17.88 -4.67
C MET A 169 -11.98 -17.74 -3.65
N ALA A 170 -12.00 -16.63 -2.92
CA ALA A 170 -13.06 -16.33 -1.96
C ALA A 170 -14.44 -16.35 -2.63
N LEU A 171 -14.63 -15.62 -3.74
CA LEU A 171 -15.88 -15.62 -4.51
C LEU A 171 -16.29 -17.02 -4.97
N ASN A 172 -15.35 -17.81 -5.51
CA ASN A 172 -15.63 -19.16 -5.98
C ASN A 172 -16.06 -20.08 -4.82
N ALA A 173 -15.42 -19.97 -3.65
CA ALA A 173 -15.79 -20.72 -2.46
C ALA A 173 -17.18 -20.31 -1.94
N ILE A 174 -17.46 -19.00 -1.89
CA ILE A 174 -18.76 -18.43 -1.48
C ILE A 174 -19.86 -18.96 -2.39
N ASN A 175 -19.70 -18.85 -3.71
CA ASN A 175 -20.69 -19.30 -4.68
C ASN A 175 -20.96 -20.81 -4.58
N LYS A 176 -19.90 -21.61 -4.36
CA LYS A 176 -20.01 -23.05 -4.16
C LYS A 176 -20.76 -23.37 -2.85
N TYR A 177 -20.46 -22.66 -1.77
CA TYR A 177 -21.15 -22.83 -0.48
C TYR A 177 -22.62 -22.43 -0.53
N ILE A 178 -22.97 -21.30 -1.16
CA ILE A 178 -24.36 -20.87 -1.35
C ILE A 178 -25.14 -21.93 -2.13
N THR A 179 -24.54 -22.49 -3.18
CA THR A 179 -25.17 -23.54 -3.99
C THR A 179 -25.47 -24.79 -3.15
N TYR A 180 -24.53 -25.19 -2.29
CA TYR A 180 -24.63 -26.34 -1.38
C TYR A 180 -25.66 -26.11 -0.25
N SER A 181 -25.52 -25.02 0.50
CA SER A 181 -26.26 -24.79 1.76
C SER A 181 -27.57 -24.02 1.58
N LYS A 182 -27.75 -23.33 0.46
CA LYS A 182 -28.80 -22.33 0.21
C LYS A 182 -28.78 -21.14 1.18
N ASN A 183 -27.71 -20.97 1.96
CA ASN A 183 -27.54 -19.84 2.86
C ASN A 183 -26.61 -18.80 2.24
N SER A 184 -27.07 -17.55 2.09
CA SER A 184 -26.29 -16.42 1.59
C SER A 184 -25.99 -15.36 2.65
N ASN A 185 -26.44 -15.52 3.91
CA ASN A 185 -26.12 -14.61 5.01
C ASN A 185 -24.73 -14.94 5.59
N ILE A 186 -23.69 -14.56 4.86
CA ILE A 186 -22.29 -14.94 5.13
C ILE A 186 -21.48 -13.70 5.50
N GLY A 187 -20.66 -13.81 6.55
CA GLY A 187 -19.60 -12.86 6.88
C GLY A 187 -18.24 -13.39 6.45
N VAL A 188 -17.47 -12.63 5.66
CA VAL A 188 -16.11 -13.00 5.24
C VAL A 188 -15.10 -12.37 6.19
N GLU A 189 -14.49 -13.17 7.05
CA GLU A 189 -13.53 -12.73 8.07
C GLU A 189 -12.16 -12.48 7.43
N ILE A 190 -11.97 -11.29 6.87
CA ILE A 190 -10.81 -10.99 6.03
C ILE A 190 -9.50 -10.88 6.81
N ASP A 191 -9.58 -10.42 8.06
CA ASP A 191 -8.42 -10.15 8.91
C ASP A 191 -7.84 -11.43 9.56
N ASN A 192 -8.51 -12.57 9.41
CA ASN A 192 -8.09 -13.83 10.03
C ASN A 192 -7.03 -14.59 9.20
N ASP A 193 -6.86 -14.27 7.92
CA ASP A 193 -5.81 -14.84 7.08
C ASP A 193 -4.49 -14.07 7.28
N VAL A 194 -3.73 -14.44 8.31
CA VAL A 194 -2.50 -13.74 8.71
C VAL A 194 -1.46 -13.72 7.58
N GLU A 195 -1.33 -14.81 6.84
CA GLU A 195 -0.34 -14.92 5.75
C GLU A 195 -0.68 -14.03 4.56
N ALA A 196 -1.98 -13.87 4.28
CA ALA A 196 -2.47 -13.00 3.21
C ALA A 196 -2.55 -11.51 3.63
N ALA A 197 -2.66 -11.23 4.93
CA ALA A 197 -2.97 -9.90 5.48
C ALA A 197 -2.08 -8.77 4.95
N LYS A 198 -0.78 -9.04 4.75
CA LYS A 198 0.17 -8.06 4.21
C LYS A 198 -0.16 -7.62 2.77
N PHE A 199 -0.76 -8.48 1.96
CA PHE A 199 -1.07 -8.20 0.55
C PHE A 199 -2.42 -7.49 0.37
N ILE A 200 -3.26 -7.45 1.41
CA ILE A 200 -4.61 -6.89 1.34
C ILE A 200 -4.53 -5.37 1.45
N SER A 201 -4.76 -4.68 0.33
CA SER A 201 -4.95 -3.23 0.31
C SER A 201 -6.41 -2.85 0.53
N SER A 202 -6.66 -1.69 1.13
CA SER A 202 -8.00 -1.17 1.34
C SER A 202 -8.74 -0.89 0.04
N THR A 203 -8.02 -0.49 -1.01
CA THR A 203 -8.63 -0.21 -2.32
C THR A 203 -9.13 -1.50 -2.96
N ASP A 204 -8.31 -2.56 -2.99
CA ASP A 204 -8.71 -3.84 -3.55
C ASP A 204 -9.83 -4.51 -2.73
N LEU A 205 -9.80 -4.32 -1.41
CA LEU A 205 -10.85 -4.82 -0.52
C LEU A 205 -12.20 -4.15 -0.80
N GLU A 206 -12.23 -2.85 -1.09
CA GLU A 206 -13.45 -2.15 -1.48
C GLU A 206 -13.97 -2.60 -2.85
N ASP A 207 -13.09 -2.94 -3.78
CA ASP A 207 -13.50 -3.51 -5.06
C ASP A 207 -14.07 -4.92 -4.88
N PHE A 208 -13.42 -5.77 -4.08
CA PHE A 208 -13.94 -7.08 -3.71
C PHE A 208 -15.33 -6.99 -3.04
N LYS A 209 -15.53 -6.04 -2.11
CA LYS A 209 -16.84 -5.82 -1.46
C LYS A 209 -17.97 -5.56 -2.48
N LYS A 210 -17.67 -4.93 -3.63
CA LYS A 210 -18.66 -4.67 -4.69
C LYS A 210 -19.00 -5.91 -5.52
N GLU A 211 -18.11 -6.90 -5.55
CA GLU A 211 -18.30 -8.17 -6.28
C GLU A 211 -19.04 -9.23 -5.45
N LEU A 212 -19.23 -8.99 -4.15
CA LEU A 212 -19.87 -9.94 -3.26
C LEU A 212 -21.36 -10.17 -3.62
N PRO A 213 -21.84 -11.44 -3.55
CA PRO A 213 -23.25 -11.73 -3.72
C PRO A 213 -24.12 -11.08 -2.62
N SER A 214 -25.41 -10.90 -2.92
CA SER A 214 -26.37 -10.39 -1.94
C SER A 214 -26.43 -11.25 -0.67
N GLY A 215 -26.40 -10.59 0.49
CA GLY A 215 -26.35 -11.23 1.82
C GLY A 215 -24.93 -11.49 2.33
N VAL A 216 -23.93 -11.45 1.45
CA VAL A 216 -22.53 -11.64 1.81
C VAL A 216 -21.88 -10.28 2.08
N SER A 217 -21.11 -10.18 3.16
CA SER A 217 -20.30 -8.99 3.43
C SER A 217 -18.96 -9.36 4.04
N VAL A 218 -17.95 -8.53 3.81
CA VAL A 218 -16.70 -8.59 4.58
C VAL A 218 -17.00 -8.20 6.03
N ILE A 219 -16.31 -8.86 6.95
CA ILE A 219 -16.25 -8.55 8.37
C ILE A 219 -14.78 -8.28 8.69
N GLU A 220 -14.46 -7.05 9.05
CA GLU A 220 -13.15 -6.70 9.60
C GLU A 220 -13.10 -7.03 11.10
N SER A 221 -11.92 -7.25 11.66
CA SER A 221 -11.75 -7.70 13.06
C SER A 221 -12.32 -6.75 14.12
N THR A 222 -12.64 -5.51 13.75
CA THR A 222 -13.30 -4.53 14.61
C THR A 222 -14.83 -4.55 14.54
N GLU A 223 -15.41 -5.35 13.66
CA GLU A 223 -16.85 -5.38 13.36
C GLU A 223 -17.55 -6.55 14.05
N ASP A 224 -18.82 -6.36 14.40
CA ASP A 224 -19.66 -7.41 14.95
C ASP A 224 -20.24 -8.28 13.83
N ASP A 225 -20.11 -9.59 13.98
CA ASP A 225 -20.56 -10.60 13.02
C ASP A 225 -21.80 -11.35 13.50
N SER A 226 -22.40 -10.94 14.64
CA SER A 226 -23.55 -11.59 15.27
C SER A 226 -24.78 -11.69 14.36
N ASN A 227 -24.90 -10.78 13.39
CA ASN A 227 -25.98 -10.77 12.41
C ASN A 227 -25.79 -11.77 11.25
N LYS A 228 -24.64 -12.45 11.18
CA LYS A 228 -24.33 -13.45 10.15
C LYS A 228 -24.66 -14.85 10.62
N ASP A 229 -25.32 -15.61 9.75
CA ASP A 229 -25.61 -17.02 10.00
C ASP A 229 -24.35 -17.89 9.86
N VAL A 230 -23.46 -17.50 8.96
CA VAL A 230 -22.26 -18.26 8.58
C VAL A 230 -21.06 -17.31 8.52
N THR A 231 -19.90 -17.76 9.01
CA THR A 231 -18.63 -17.08 8.75
C THR A 231 -17.78 -17.86 7.76
N LEU A 232 -17.09 -17.14 6.88
CA LEU A 232 -16.05 -17.66 6.00
C LEU A 232 -14.70 -17.19 6.53
N ASN A 233 -13.87 -18.16 6.88
CA ASN A 233 -12.47 -17.95 7.20
C ASN A 233 -11.60 -18.49 6.05
N LEU A 234 -10.66 -17.68 5.58
CA LEU A 234 -9.65 -18.08 4.62
C LEU A 234 -8.34 -18.32 5.37
N ASN A 235 -7.69 -19.45 5.08
CA ASN A 235 -6.38 -19.76 5.62
C ASN A 235 -5.43 -20.03 4.47
N THR A 236 -4.46 -19.14 4.26
CA THR A 236 -3.42 -19.34 3.27
C THR A 236 -2.40 -20.34 3.77
N GLU A 237 -2.20 -21.42 3.03
CA GLU A 237 -1.38 -22.58 3.42
C GLU A 237 0.01 -22.53 2.78
N GLY A 238 0.17 -21.74 1.72
CA GLY A 238 1.44 -21.54 1.05
C GLY A 238 1.27 -20.89 -0.31
N TYR A 239 2.30 -20.16 -0.73
CA TYR A 239 2.31 -19.49 -2.01
C TYR A 239 3.74 -19.30 -2.53
N ASP A 240 3.85 -19.17 -3.85
CA ASP A 240 4.99 -18.60 -4.55
C ASP A 240 4.48 -17.68 -5.68
N GLN A 241 5.35 -17.26 -6.60
CA GLN A 241 4.95 -16.37 -7.70
C GLN A 241 3.85 -16.93 -8.61
N LYS A 242 3.69 -18.25 -8.69
CA LYS A 242 2.83 -18.94 -9.66
C LYS A 242 1.88 -19.95 -9.02
N VAL A 243 1.97 -20.19 -7.72
CA VAL A 243 1.10 -21.10 -6.98
C VAL A 243 0.56 -20.39 -5.76
N TYR A 244 -0.74 -20.54 -5.51
CA TYR A 244 -1.38 -20.09 -4.28
C TYR A 244 -2.27 -21.19 -3.73
N LYS A 245 -2.17 -21.47 -2.43
CA LYS A 245 -2.92 -22.53 -1.76
C LYS A 245 -3.65 -21.94 -0.56
N CYS A 246 -4.95 -22.21 -0.48
CA CYS A 246 -5.81 -21.67 0.55
C CYS A 246 -6.90 -22.67 0.93
N VAL A 247 -7.27 -22.70 2.21
CA VAL A 247 -8.45 -23.42 2.70
C VAL A 247 -9.53 -22.41 3.06
N ALA A 248 -10.70 -22.54 2.46
CA ALA A 248 -11.90 -21.83 2.87
C ALA A 248 -12.67 -22.69 3.89
N THR A 249 -12.90 -22.18 5.09
CA THR A 249 -13.73 -22.83 6.11
C THR A 249 -14.97 -21.99 6.35
N PHE A 250 -16.13 -22.57 6.03
CA PHE A 250 -17.44 -22.02 6.37
C PHE A 250 -17.90 -22.62 7.69
N TYR A 251 -18.24 -21.78 8.66
CA TYR A 251 -18.81 -22.20 9.95
C TYR A 251 -20.24 -21.71 10.08
N ASN A 252 -21.20 -22.63 10.18
CA ASN A 252 -22.60 -22.30 10.39
C ASN A 252 -22.88 -22.14 11.88
N LYS A 253 -23.23 -20.93 12.33
CA LYS A 253 -23.44 -20.62 13.75
C LYS A 253 -24.69 -21.27 14.33
N LYS A 254 -25.66 -21.65 13.51
CA LYS A 254 -26.91 -22.30 13.93
C LYS A 254 -26.75 -23.80 14.13
N THR A 255 -26.09 -24.47 13.18
CA THR A 255 -25.89 -25.94 13.24
C THR A 255 -24.57 -26.33 13.88
N MET A 256 -23.64 -25.38 14.06
CA MET A 256 -22.26 -25.58 14.50
C MET A 256 -21.43 -26.47 13.55
N GLU A 257 -21.90 -26.64 12.31
CA GLU A 257 -21.21 -27.44 11.31
C GLU A 257 -20.16 -26.63 10.56
N GLN A 258 -19.10 -27.33 10.13
CA GLN A 258 -18.05 -26.77 9.27
C GLN A 258 -18.09 -27.40 7.88
N LYS A 259 -17.99 -26.56 6.84
CA LYS A 259 -17.75 -27.00 5.46
C LYS A 259 -16.43 -26.41 4.98
N LYS A 260 -15.52 -27.26 4.54
CA LYS A 260 -14.21 -26.85 4.02
C LYS A 260 -14.13 -27.00 2.51
N TYR A 261 -13.42 -26.07 1.88
CA TYR A 261 -12.97 -26.19 0.50
C TYR A 261 -11.47 -25.94 0.41
N TYR A 262 -10.79 -26.77 -0.37
CA TYR A 262 -9.37 -26.67 -0.66
C TYR A 262 -9.20 -26.02 -2.02
N MET A 263 -8.43 -24.93 -2.05
CA MET A 263 -8.28 -24.09 -3.22
C MET A 263 -6.82 -24.03 -3.65
N ILE A 264 -6.59 -24.26 -4.95
CA ILE A 264 -5.27 -24.16 -5.57
C ILE A 264 -5.38 -23.26 -6.79
N GLY A 265 -4.54 -22.22 -6.82
CA GLY A 265 -4.35 -21.32 -7.93
C GLY A 265 -3.03 -21.65 -8.60
N LYS A 266 -3.03 -21.81 -9.93
CA LYS A 266 -1.81 -21.97 -10.73
C LYS A 266 -1.77 -20.89 -11.81
N TYR A 267 -0.77 -20.03 -11.78
CA TYR A 267 -0.57 -18.97 -12.75
C TYR A 267 -0.05 -19.53 -14.08
N ASN A 268 -0.74 -19.24 -15.17
CA ASN A 268 -0.36 -19.64 -16.51
C ASN A 268 -0.30 -18.44 -17.45
N LYS A 269 0.92 -17.87 -17.56
CA LYS A 269 1.37 -16.83 -18.50
C LYS A 269 0.63 -15.50 -18.47
N ASP A 270 -0.68 -15.47 -18.23
CA ASP A 270 -1.51 -14.26 -18.19
C ASP A 270 -2.74 -14.38 -17.25
N TYR A 271 -3.02 -15.56 -16.70
CA TYR A 271 -4.17 -15.74 -15.80
C TYR A 271 -3.95 -16.83 -14.74
N TRP A 272 -4.70 -16.72 -13.65
CA TRP A 272 -4.77 -17.74 -12.60
C TRP A 272 -5.82 -18.80 -12.93
N ASN A 273 -5.40 -20.06 -13.05
CA ASN A 273 -6.32 -21.19 -13.06
C ASN A 273 -6.64 -21.59 -11.61
N ILE A 274 -7.88 -21.39 -11.19
CA ILE A 274 -8.35 -21.61 -9.81
C ILE A 274 -9.20 -22.87 -9.75
N SER A 275 -8.82 -23.80 -8.89
CA SER A 275 -9.56 -25.01 -8.55
C SER A 275 -10.10 -24.91 -7.13
N VAL A 276 -11.37 -25.26 -6.91
CA VAL A 276 -12.02 -25.31 -5.58
C VAL A 276 -12.63 -26.70 -5.35
N GLN A 277 -12.04 -27.47 -4.43
CA GLN A 277 -12.37 -28.88 -4.20
C GLN A 277 -12.86 -29.14 -2.77
N GLU A 278 -13.68 -30.16 -2.58
CA GLU A 278 -14.18 -30.56 -1.24
C GLU A 278 -13.20 -31.46 -0.49
N ASN A 279 -12.44 -32.26 -1.24
CA ASN A 279 -11.41 -33.14 -0.70
C ASN A 279 -10.04 -32.47 -0.89
N LYS A 280 -9.13 -32.69 0.07
CA LYS A 280 -7.76 -32.16 -0.02
C LYS A 280 -7.04 -32.82 -1.21
N PRO A 281 -6.60 -32.05 -2.22
CA PRO A 281 -5.82 -32.58 -3.33
C PRO A 281 -4.51 -33.19 -2.86
N SER A 282 -4.00 -34.19 -3.57
CA SER A 282 -2.70 -34.80 -3.25
C SER A 282 -1.51 -33.86 -3.48
N ASP A 283 -1.66 -32.85 -4.33
CA ASP A 283 -0.66 -31.81 -4.62
C ASP A 283 -0.85 -30.53 -3.78
N PHE A 284 -1.70 -30.59 -2.76
CA PHE A 284 -1.97 -29.49 -1.83
C PHE A 284 -0.87 -29.33 -0.79
#